data_AF-A0A8S3CT63-F1
#
_entry.id   AF-A0A8S3CT63-F1
#
_cell.length_a   1.000
_cell.length_b   1.000
_cell.length_c   1.000
_cell.angle_alpha   90.00
_cell.angle_beta   90.00
_cell.angle_gamma   90.00
#
_symmetry.space_group_name_H-M   'P 1'
#
loop_
_entity.id
_entity.type
_entity.pdbx_description
1 polymer ?
#
loop_
_entity_poly.entity_id
_entity_poly.type
_entity_poly.pdbx_seq_one_letter_code
_entity_poly.pdbx_strand_id
1 'polypeptide(L)' 'YRIGESQGTLVAGGNGRGSRLDQLSDPYYVFVDRDYSVYVSDNSNHRVMKWEEGATQGILVAGGHGCGSDLTQLNGPLGI' A
#
# COMPACT_ATOMS: atom_id res chain seq x y z
N TYR A 1 -7.85 -13.74 7.37
CA TYR A 1 -8.46 -15.08 7.33
C TYR A 1 -9.06 -15.34 8.70
N ARG A 2 -10.39 -15.36 8.80
CA ARG A 2 -11.08 -15.79 10.03
C ARG A 2 -11.34 -17.29 9.89
N ILE A 3 -11.08 -18.07 10.93
CA ILE A 3 -11.31 -19.52 10.86
C ILE A 3 -12.78 -19.77 10.53
N GLY A 4 -13.04 -20.43 9.40
CA GLY A 4 -14.38 -20.72 8.90
C GLY A 4 -14.80 -19.91 7.67
N GLU A 5 -14.08 -18.85 7.29
CA GLU A 5 -14.33 -18.13 6.03
C GLU A 5 -13.61 -18.83 4.85
N SER A 6 -14.36 -19.08 3.78
CA SER A 6 -13.84 -19.68 2.54
C SER A 6 -13.42 -18.65 1.49
N GLN A 7 -13.62 -17.36 1.75
CA GLN A 7 -13.34 -16.24 0.85
C GLN A 7 -12.29 -15.31 1.48
N GLY A 8 -11.34 -14.85 0.66
CA GLY A 8 -10.43 -13.79 1.06
C GLY A 8 -11.13 -12.43 1.04
N THR A 9 -10.68 -11.50 1.88
CA THR A 9 -11.11 -10.10 1.82
C THR A 9 -10.04 -9.27 1.12
N LEU A 10 -10.45 -8.33 0.28
CA LEU A 10 -9.55 -7.34 -0.30
C LEU A 10 -9.10 -6.37 0.80
N VAL A 11 -7.78 -6.27 1.00
CA VAL A 11 -7.18 -5.43 2.05
C VAL A 11 -6.25 -4.33 1.52
N ALA A 12 -5.94 -4.35 0.22
CA ALA A 12 -5.06 -3.41 -0.47
C ALA A 12 -5.29 -3.42 -1.99
N GLY A 13 -5.35 -2.25 -2.61
CA GLY A 13 -5.62 -2.03 -4.03
C GLY A 13 -7.01 -2.50 -4.49
N GLY A 14 -7.02 -3.32 -5.55
CA GLY A 14 -8.24 -3.93 -6.13
C GLY A 14 -8.94 -3.13 -7.23
N ASN A 15 -8.55 -1.87 -7.45
CA ASN A 15 -9.15 -1.01 -8.48
C ASN A 15 -8.28 -0.85 -9.74
N GLY A 16 -7.48 -1.88 -10.05
CA GLY A 16 -6.54 -1.88 -11.16
C GLY A 16 -5.26 -1.07 -10.89
N ARG A 17 -4.34 -1.10 -11.87
CA ARG A 17 -3.06 -0.39 -11.79
C ARG A 17 -3.27 1.12 -11.87
N GLY A 18 -2.65 1.87 -10.96
CA GLY A 18 -2.70 3.34 -10.99
C GLY A 18 -2.18 3.98 -9.70
N SER A 19 -2.30 5.30 -9.62
CA SER A 19 -1.75 6.14 -8.53
C SER A 19 -2.82 6.75 -7.62
N ARG A 20 -4.10 6.42 -7.82
CA ARG A 20 -5.16 6.79 -6.86
C ARG A 20 -4.94 6.10 -5.51
N LEU A 21 -5.59 6.60 -4.45
CA LEU A 21 -5.42 6.08 -3.09
C LEU A 21 -5.96 4.66 -2.92
N ASP A 22 -6.88 4.24 -3.80
CA ASP A 22 -7.49 2.92 -3.88
C ASP A 22 -6.84 2.00 -4.95
N GLN A 23 -5.73 2.45 -5.54
CA GLN A 23 -4.96 1.75 -6.57
C GLN A 23 -3.50 1.55 -6.13
N LEU A 24 -2.82 0.57 -6.73
CA LEU A 24 -1.39 0.31 -6.57
C LEU A 24 -0.76 0.16 -7.96
N SER A 25 0.55 0.40 -8.09
CA SER A 25 1.32 0.17 -9.30
C SER A 25 2.61 -0.57 -9.00
N ASP A 26 2.65 -1.83 -9.43
CA ASP A 26 3.78 -2.75 -9.26
C ASP A 26 4.26 -2.82 -7.80
N PRO A 27 3.40 -3.17 -6.82
CA PRO A 27 3.81 -3.22 -5.42
C PRO A 27 4.80 -4.37 -5.16
N TYR A 28 5.79 -4.15 -4.29
CA TYR A 28 6.88 -5.12 -4.04
C TYR A 28 6.89 -5.77 -2.66
N TYR A 29 6.39 -5.08 -1.64
CA TYR A 29 6.48 -5.57 -0.26
C TYR A 29 5.23 -5.25 0.52
N VAL A 30 4.91 -6.12 1.47
CA VAL A 30 3.78 -5.98 2.38
C VAL A 30 4.23 -6.26 3.82
N PHE A 31 3.78 -5.42 4.75
CA PHE A 31 3.94 -5.59 6.19
C PHE A 31 2.58 -5.45 6.88
N VAL A 32 2.35 -6.20 7.95
CA VAL A 32 1.12 -6.10 8.76
C VAL A 32 1.52 -5.81 10.19
N ASP A 33 1.00 -4.72 10.76
CA ASP A 33 1.28 -4.35 12.14
C ASP A 33 0.35 -5.04 13.15
N ARG A 34 0.51 -4.71 14.43
CA ARG A 34 -0.27 -5.29 15.53
C ARG A 34 -1.73 -4.86 15.54
N ASP A 35 -2.06 -3.76 14.87
CA ASP A 35 -3.41 -3.23 14.74
C ASP A 35 -4.06 -3.69 13.41
N TYR A 36 -3.49 -4.73 12.78
CA TYR A 36 -3.92 -5.30 11.51
C TYR A 36 -3.91 -4.31 10.33
N SER A 37 -3.15 -3.23 10.42
CA SER A 37 -2.94 -2.33 9.30
C SER A 37 -1.94 -2.93 8.32
N VAL A 38 -2.27 -2.87 7.03
CA VAL A 38 -1.44 -3.36 5.92
C VAL A 38 -0.65 -2.20 5.33
N TYR A 39 0.66 -2.34 5.29
CA TYR A 39 1.55 -1.38 4.63
C TYR A 39 2.07 -1.99 3.34
N VAL A 40 2.05 -1.21 2.26
CA VAL A 40 2.46 -1.65 0.94
C VAL A 40 3.51 -0.70 0.37
N SER A 41 4.64 -1.26 -0.06
CA SER A 41 5.61 -0.55 -0.91
C SER A 41 5.07 -0.50 -2.34
N ASP A 42 4.50 0.63 -2.72
CA ASP A 42 3.89 0.88 -4.02
C ASP A 42 4.94 1.46 -4.98
N ASN A 43 5.75 0.55 -5.52
CA ASN A 43 7.08 0.84 -6.09
C ASN A 43 7.04 1.84 -7.24
N SER A 44 6.21 1.59 -8.27
CA SER A 44 6.16 2.48 -9.44
C SER A 44 5.48 3.81 -9.15
N ASN A 45 4.72 3.89 -8.06
CA ASN A 45 4.17 5.16 -7.57
C ASN A 45 5.13 5.88 -6.60
N HIS A 46 6.30 5.31 -6.32
CA HIS A 46 7.32 5.90 -5.46
C HIS A 46 6.75 6.31 -4.08
N ARG A 47 5.96 5.42 -3.47
CA ARG A 47 5.26 5.69 -2.22
C ARG A 47 5.09 4.45 -1.34
N VAL A 48 4.77 4.70 -0.07
CA VAL A 48 4.31 3.69 0.89
C VAL A 48 2.89 4.03 1.31
N MET A 49 1.99 3.06 1.20
CA MET A 49 0.57 3.19 1.54
C MET A 49 0.22 2.32 2.76
N LYS A 50 -0.56 2.85 3.70
CA LYS A 50 -1.18 2.11 4.81
C LYS A 50 -2.67 1.90 4.54
N TRP A 51 -3.18 0.71 4.84
CA TRP A 51 -4.59 0.35 4.73
C TRP A 51 -5.04 -0.23 6.06
N GLU A 52 -6.09 0.35 6.65
CA GLU A 52 -6.70 -0.14 7.87
C GLU A 52 -7.76 -1.20 7.54
N GLU A 53 -8.13 -2.05 8.51
CA GLU A 53 -9.16 -3.09 8.29
C GLU A 53 -10.46 -2.45 7.79
N GLY A 54 -10.95 -2.90 6.62
CA GLY A 54 -12.17 -2.38 6.00
C GLY A 54 -12.04 -1.06 5.26
N ALA A 55 -10.84 -0.48 5.16
CA ALA A 55 -10.62 0.74 4.38
C ALA A 55 -10.86 0.52 2.88
N THR A 56 -11.52 1.50 2.24
CA THR A 56 -11.75 1.49 0.77
C THR A 56 -10.63 2.18 -0.02
N GLN A 57 -9.77 2.93 0.67
CA GLN A 57 -8.61 3.62 0.12
C GLN A 57 -7.48 3.63 1.14
N GLY A 58 -6.24 3.72 0.65
CA GLY A 58 -5.06 3.82 1.48
C GLY A 58 -4.77 5.25 1.97
N ILE A 59 -3.91 5.30 2.98
CA ILE A 59 -3.31 6.52 3.54
C ILE A 59 -1.87 6.57 3.07
N LEU A 60 -1.45 7.70 2.49
CA LEU A 60 -0.04 7.93 2.13
C LEU A 60 0.78 8.11 3.41
N VAL A 61 1.79 7.26 3.61
CA VAL A 61 2.66 7.31 4.81
C VAL A 61 4.01 7.94 4.47
N ALA A 62 4.54 7.68 3.28
CA ALA A 62 5.80 8.23 2.80
C ALA A 62 5.86 8.30 1.27
N GLY A 63 6.63 9.23 0.73
CA GLY A 63 6.80 9.41 -0.72
C GLY A 63 5.61 10.10 -1.39
N GLY A 64 5.28 9.67 -2.61
CA GLY A 64 4.12 10.16 -3.37
C GLY A 64 4.31 11.48 -4.12
N HIS A 65 5.50 12.10 -4.02
CA HIS A 65 5.86 13.34 -4.72
C HIS A 65 6.86 13.08 -5.86
N GLY A 66 6.72 11.92 -6.52
CA GLY A 66 7.63 11.45 -7.55
C GLY A 66 8.90 10.78 -7.01
N CYS A 67 9.76 10.36 -7.92
CA CYS A 67 11.04 9.76 -7.59
C CYS A 67 12.10 10.81 -7.26
N GLY A 68 12.90 10.56 -6.22
CA GLY A 68 14.02 11.43 -5.88
C GLY A 68 14.51 11.25 -4.46
N SER A 69 15.27 12.23 -3.99
CA SER A 69 15.97 12.22 -2.70
C SER A 69 15.50 13.32 -1.74
N ASP A 70 14.46 14.06 -2.09
CA ASP A 70 13.86 15.04 -1.19
C ASP A 70 13.15 14.34 -0.03
N LEU A 71 12.93 15.06 1.08
CA LEU A 71 12.31 14.53 2.30
C LEU A 71 10.91 13.92 2.08
N THR A 72 10.22 14.30 1.00
CA THR A 72 8.87 13.82 0.66
C THR A 72 8.86 12.87 -0.53
N GLN A 73 10.02 12.45 -1.03
CA GLN A 73 10.18 11.56 -2.17
C GLN A 73 10.74 10.20 -1.75
N LEU A 74 10.40 9.17 -2.52
CA LEU A 74 11.04 7.85 -2.45
C LEU A 74 11.49 7.47 -3.85
N ASN A 75 12.44 6.55 -3.98
CA ASN A 75 12.85 6.07 -5.30
C ASN A 75 12.69 4.55 -5.40
N GLY A 76 11.47 4.12 -5.71
CA GLY A 76 11.18 2.72 -5.96
C GLY A 76 11.36 1.88 -4.70
N PRO A 77 10.56 2.13 -3.64
CA PRO A 77 10.67 1.36 -2.41
C PRO A 77 10.42 -0.13 -2.69
N LEU A 78 11.26 -0.99 -2.10
CA LEU A 78 11.19 -2.45 -2.21
C LEU A 78 10.86 -3.11 -0.86
N GLY A 79 10.67 -2.33 0.19
CA GLY A 79 10.50 -2.78 1.57
C GLY A 79 10.16 -1.63 2.52
N ILE A 80 9.72 -1.98 3.73
CA ILE A 80 9.40 -1.09 4.85
C ILE A 80 10.03 -1.67 6.11
#